data_AF-A0A2N2PZ33-F1
#
_entry.id   AF-A0A2N2PZ33-F1
#
_cell.length_a   1.000
_cell.length_b   1.000
_cell.length_c   1.000
_cell.angle_alpha   90.00
_cell.angle_beta   90.00
_cell.angle_gamma   90.00
#
_symmetry.space_group_name_H-M   'P 1'
#
loop_
_entity.id
_entity.type
_entity.pdbx_description
1 polymer ?
#
loop_
_entity_poly.entity_id
_entity_poly.type
_entity_poly.pdbx_seq_one_letter_code
_entity_poly.pdbx_strand_id
1 'polypeptide(L)'
;MVLGLIGIFAISDSANSESAPGVMLTPAPPVAAAPGGESEAALAQAEMPERDLRDLALRLNPDVTSIPLVVNPTPPTYQVGDTAEFWISNNDTQENRQITAELRYITDHLYMWVEQGVQLDQADLERSAERFETQTYPTNREFFGSEWSPGVDNDVHLTILHARGLGETVAGYYSSADEFSQLINPYSNEREMFYISVDSGSAKPNSSFYDDSLAHEFQHMIHWANDRNEDSWVNEGMAMLAEHLNSFDSGGADIAYTEQPDTQLTTWSDPSEGNGEHYGASYLFMAYFLDRFGEELTKAVVASPENGVAGFNSALEKAGRPERFDDIFADWVIANYLDRPEADSEGRYGYTELDPDTPSVGETYQRFPASANSQVSQYGADYVRLKGQGDLTIEFQGQQQVGLVDAQPKGTYAWWSNRGDDSDATLTRAFDLRDLTTATLTFSAWYDIEEGWDYAYVEVSTDGGARWQILPARYTTDENPVGNAFGVGWTGMSGGGSAPAWVDEQVDLTSFTGQEILLRFEYVTDDAVNKPGFLLDDIAIPEPGYSDGGEAGSGGWEAAGWVLTDNLLQQRWLVQLLGVGRNQLTLQRMTVGADGRGRLTLDGLGDLNEAVLVISALTPVTTEPAAYDYTITAR
;
A
#
# COMPACT_ATOMS: atom_id res chain seq x y z
N MET A 1 -41.52 33.62 7.71
CA MET A 1 -42.33 34.81 7.37
C MET A 1 -41.74 35.39 6.09
N VAL A 2 -42.40 35.15 4.93
CA VAL A 2 -42.45 35.96 3.68
C VAL A 2 -41.10 36.46 3.09
N LEU A 3 -40.66 36.30 1.83
CA LEU A 3 -41.04 35.65 0.57
C LEU A 3 -40.03 36.16 -0.49
N GLY A 4 -39.70 35.38 -1.54
CA GLY A 4 -39.25 35.90 -2.85
C GLY A 4 -37.99 35.23 -3.43
N LEU A 5 -38.10 34.21 -4.30
CA LEU A 5 -38.31 34.22 -5.78
C LEU A 5 -37.11 34.64 -6.65
N ILE A 6 -36.49 33.61 -7.27
CA ILE A 6 -36.07 33.41 -8.67
C ILE A 6 -35.45 34.60 -9.44
N GLY A 7 -34.22 34.38 -9.93
CA GLY A 7 -33.64 35.10 -11.06
C GLY A 7 -32.58 34.28 -11.79
N ILE A 8 -32.97 33.63 -12.89
CA ILE A 8 -32.07 33.07 -13.91
C ILE A 8 -31.51 34.24 -14.73
N PHE A 9 -30.19 34.31 -14.90
CA PHE A 9 -29.56 34.92 -16.08
C PHE A 9 -28.26 34.21 -16.41
N ALA A 10 -28.24 33.54 -17.56
CA ALA A 10 -27.02 33.32 -18.33
C ALA A 10 -26.88 34.50 -19.32
N ILE A 11 -25.67 35.00 -19.51
CA ILE A 11 -25.00 35.27 -20.81
C ILE A 11 -23.64 35.93 -20.51
N SER A 12 -22.65 35.36 -21.20
CA SER A 12 -21.27 35.80 -21.43
C SER A 12 -21.03 37.30 -21.53
N ASP A 13 -19.90 37.76 -21.01
CA ASP A 13 -18.87 38.30 -21.91
C ASP A 13 -17.48 38.31 -21.28
N SER A 14 -16.51 38.06 -22.15
CA SER A 14 -15.06 38.01 -21.98
C SER A 14 -14.48 39.02 -21.00
N ALA A 15 -13.86 38.50 -19.93
CA ALA A 15 -12.81 39.23 -19.23
C ALA A 15 -11.46 38.87 -19.89
N ASN A 16 -10.79 39.88 -20.44
CA ASN A 16 -9.38 39.83 -20.78
C ASN A 16 -8.61 39.27 -19.57
N SER A 17 -8.01 38.10 -19.72
CA SER A 17 -6.92 37.67 -18.84
C SER A 17 -5.72 38.57 -19.15
N GLU A 18 -5.47 39.55 -18.29
CA GLU A 18 -4.11 40.06 -18.16
C GLU A 18 -3.27 38.87 -17.67
N SER A 19 -2.49 38.29 -18.59
CA SER A 19 -1.48 37.28 -18.27
C SER A 19 -0.58 37.84 -17.17
N ALA A 20 -0.57 37.19 -16.01
CA ALA A 20 0.47 37.38 -15.03
C ALA A 20 1.84 37.26 -15.74
N PRO A 21 2.84 38.10 -15.39
CA PRO A 21 4.14 38.05 -16.06
C PRO A 21 4.72 36.64 -15.96
N GLY A 22 4.86 35.98 -17.12
CA GLY A 22 5.25 34.58 -17.23
C GLY A 22 6.53 34.31 -16.45
N VAL A 23 6.42 33.44 -15.47
CA VAL A 23 7.55 32.92 -14.71
C VAL A 23 8.39 32.10 -15.68
N MET A 24 9.63 32.51 -15.93
CA MET A 24 10.57 31.69 -16.71
C MET A 24 11.12 30.59 -15.81
N LEU A 25 10.46 29.44 -15.81
CA LEU A 25 11.02 28.22 -15.27
C LEU A 25 12.11 27.69 -16.19
N THR A 26 13.22 27.31 -15.58
CA THR A 26 14.19 26.42 -16.23
C THR A 26 13.80 25.00 -15.85
N PRO A 27 13.25 24.20 -16.77
CA PRO A 27 12.82 22.85 -16.43
C PRO A 27 14.02 21.99 -16.03
N ALA A 28 13.87 21.22 -14.96
CA ALA A 28 14.85 20.22 -14.57
C ALA A 28 14.87 19.08 -15.61
N PRO A 29 16.04 18.46 -15.86
CA PRO A 29 16.10 17.23 -16.64
C PRO A 29 15.36 16.09 -15.89
N PRO A 30 14.86 15.06 -16.61
CA PRO A 30 14.25 13.89 -15.99
C PRO A 30 15.21 13.20 -15.01
N VAL A 31 14.67 12.44 -14.08
CA VAL A 31 15.46 11.65 -13.12
C VAL A 31 16.29 10.64 -13.90
N ALA A 32 17.60 10.61 -13.63
CA ALA A 32 18.50 9.71 -14.33
C ALA A 32 18.34 8.29 -13.77
N ALA A 33 18.07 7.31 -14.63
CA ALA A 33 18.09 5.91 -14.25
C ALA A 33 19.52 5.47 -13.85
N ALA A 34 19.66 4.90 -12.65
CA ALA A 34 20.90 4.25 -12.22
C ALA A 34 20.99 2.82 -12.79
N PRO A 35 22.18 2.35 -13.19
CA PRO A 35 22.37 0.95 -13.60
C PRO A 35 22.14 0.02 -12.42
N GLY A 36 21.44 -1.09 -12.65
CA GLY A 36 21.03 -1.99 -11.57
C GLY A 36 22.09 -3.02 -11.16
N GLY A 37 21.98 -3.49 -9.91
CA GLY A 37 22.75 -4.59 -9.32
C GLY A 37 22.16 -5.98 -9.58
N GLU A 38 22.75 -7.02 -8.97
CA GLU A 38 22.28 -8.41 -9.14
C GLU A 38 20.88 -8.62 -8.54
N SER A 39 20.63 -8.09 -7.35
CA SER A 39 19.32 -8.14 -6.69
C SER A 39 18.23 -7.43 -7.49
N GLU A 40 18.53 -6.27 -8.10
CA GLU A 40 17.57 -5.58 -8.97
C GLU A 40 17.28 -6.37 -10.25
N ALA A 41 18.28 -7.06 -10.82
CA ALA A 41 18.08 -7.92 -11.96
C ALA A 41 17.25 -9.17 -11.62
N ALA A 42 17.40 -9.70 -10.40
CA ALA A 42 16.60 -10.82 -9.90
C ALA A 42 15.15 -10.40 -9.63
N LEU A 43 14.95 -9.25 -8.97
CA LEU A 43 13.64 -8.62 -8.75
C LEU A 43 12.89 -8.36 -10.05
N ALA A 44 13.55 -7.80 -11.07
CA ALA A 44 12.92 -7.53 -12.36
C ALA A 44 12.46 -8.78 -13.12
N GLN A 45 12.88 -9.98 -12.68
CA GLN A 45 12.46 -11.27 -13.24
C GLN A 45 11.47 -12.01 -12.33
N ALA A 46 11.30 -11.56 -11.09
CA ALA A 46 10.40 -12.16 -10.14
C ALA A 46 9.00 -11.59 -10.35
N GLU A 47 8.02 -12.47 -10.48
CA GLU A 47 6.60 -12.13 -10.47
C GLU A 47 6.06 -12.58 -9.12
N MET A 48 5.42 -11.66 -8.39
CA MET A 48 4.78 -11.97 -7.12
C MET A 48 3.41 -12.61 -7.41
N PRO A 49 3.17 -13.87 -7.00
CA PRO A 49 1.88 -14.49 -7.22
C PRO A 49 0.82 -13.88 -6.30
N GLU A 50 -0.35 -13.57 -6.87
CA GLU A 50 -1.55 -13.23 -6.11
C GLU A 50 -1.99 -14.39 -5.20
N ARG A 51 -2.47 -14.05 -4.02
CA ARG A 51 -3.06 -15.00 -3.09
C ARG A 51 -4.42 -15.49 -3.61
N ASP A 52 -4.58 -16.80 -3.68
CA ASP A 52 -5.87 -17.45 -3.90
C ASP A 52 -6.28 -18.22 -2.64
N LEU A 53 -7.05 -17.56 -1.77
CA LEU A 53 -7.55 -18.15 -0.52
C LEU A 53 -8.37 -19.43 -0.74
N ARG A 54 -9.03 -19.57 -1.90
CA ARG A 54 -9.79 -20.78 -2.23
C ARG A 54 -8.85 -21.93 -2.56
N ASP A 55 -7.80 -21.67 -3.33
CA ASP A 55 -6.76 -22.66 -3.63
C ASP A 55 -5.97 -23.05 -2.37
N LEU A 56 -5.57 -22.08 -1.54
CA LEU A 56 -4.94 -22.31 -0.25
C LEU A 56 -5.79 -23.21 0.64
N ALA A 57 -7.07 -22.89 0.85
CA ALA A 57 -7.98 -23.73 1.63
C ALA A 57 -8.11 -25.15 1.02
N LEU A 58 -8.17 -25.27 -0.30
CA LEU A 58 -8.25 -26.57 -0.99
C LEU A 58 -6.95 -27.37 -0.96
N ARG A 59 -5.78 -26.75 -0.79
CA ARG A 59 -4.49 -27.45 -0.70
C ARG A 59 -4.10 -27.79 0.74
N LEU A 60 -4.38 -26.89 1.67
CA LEU A 60 -3.87 -26.90 3.04
C LEU A 60 -4.86 -27.48 4.05
N ASN A 61 -6.18 -27.35 3.81
CA ASN A 61 -7.19 -27.89 4.73
C ASN A 61 -7.61 -29.32 4.33
N PRO A 62 -7.20 -30.37 5.06
CA PRO A 62 -7.48 -31.76 4.69
C PRO A 62 -8.99 -32.10 4.70
N ASP A 63 -9.80 -31.35 5.45
CA ASP A 63 -11.23 -31.60 5.59
C ASP A 63 -12.07 -30.96 4.46
N VAL A 64 -11.47 -30.06 3.66
CA VAL A 64 -12.14 -29.36 2.56
C VAL A 64 -11.74 -29.98 1.22
N THR A 65 -12.72 -30.39 0.41
CA THR A 65 -12.48 -31.03 -0.90
C THR A 65 -13.11 -30.28 -2.08
N SER A 66 -14.00 -29.34 -1.80
CA SER A 66 -14.60 -28.45 -2.79
C SER A 66 -15.12 -27.21 -2.08
N ILE A 67 -14.91 -26.04 -2.68
CA ILE A 67 -15.42 -24.77 -2.20
C ILE A 67 -16.18 -24.12 -3.36
N PRO A 68 -17.47 -23.77 -3.20
CA PRO A 68 -18.19 -23.04 -4.23
C PRO A 68 -17.62 -21.61 -4.35
N LEU A 69 -17.56 -21.08 -5.57
CA LEU A 69 -17.27 -19.65 -5.75
C LEU A 69 -18.48 -18.81 -5.34
N VAL A 70 -19.69 -19.26 -5.68
CA VAL A 70 -20.95 -18.63 -5.29
C VAL A 70 -21.70 -19.58 -4.35
N VAL A 71 -21.95 -19.15 -3.11
CA VAL A 71 -22.48 -20.00 -2.03
C VAL A 71 -23.98 -20.29 -2.19
N ASN A 72 -24.71 -19.36 -2.82
CA ASN A 72 -26.15 -19.46 -3.03
C ASN A 72 -26.50 -19.77 -4.50
N PRO A 73 -27.24 -20.85 -4.79
CA PRO A 73 -27.65 -21.15 -6.17
C PRO A 73 -28.69 -20.17 -6.73
N THR A 74 -29.35 -19.41 -5.86
CA THR A 74 -30.34 -18.37 -6.19
C THR A 74 -30.21 -17.22 -5.20
N PRO A 75 -30.42 -15.96 -5.61
CA PRO A 75 -30.34 -14.81 -4.71
C PRO A 75 -31.24 -15.01 -3.48
N PRO A 76 -30.78 -14.62 -2.28
CA PRO A 76 -31.67 -14.45 -1.14
C PRO A 76 -32.80 -13.46 -1.48
N THR A 77 -33.88 -13.49 -0.70
CA THR A 77 -34.99 -12.55 -0.87
C THR A 77 -35.35 -11.99 0.49
N TYR A 78 -35.02 -10.72 0.69
CA TYR A 78 -35.30 -10.02 1.93
C TYR A 78 -36.44 -9.01 1.80
N GLN A 79 -37.09 -8.72 2.92
CA GLN A 79 -38.09 -7.67 3.06
C GLN A 79 -37.77 -6.83 4.31
N VAL A 80 -38.11 -5.54 4.28
CA VAL A 80 -37.95 -4.67 5.46
C VAL A 80 -38.63 -5.29 6.68
N GLY A 81 -37.89 -5.39 7.78
CA GLY A 81 -38.28 -6.03 9.03
C GLY A 81 -37.76 -7.47 9.21
N ASP A 82 -37.16 -8.06 8.17
CA ASP A 82 -36.46 -9.34 8.32
C ASP A 82 -35.25 -9.19 9.25
N THR A 83 -34.88 -10.29 9.90
CA THR A 83 -33.71 -10.33 10.80
C THR A 83 -32.74 -11.41 10.38
N ALA A 84 -31.44 -11.13 10.49
CA ALA A 84 -30.38 -12.07 10.18
C ALA A 84 -29.26 -11.99 11.22
N GLU A 85 -28.48 -13.06 11.34
CA GLU A 85 -27.24 -13.07 12.12
C GLU A 85 -26.08 -12.63 11.23
N PHE A 86 -25.16 -11.87 11.84
CA PHE A 86 -23.95 -11.39 11.20
C PHE A 86 -22.76 -11.64 12.11
N TRP A 87 -21.64 -12.06 11.54
CA TRP A 87 -20.34 -11.92 12.16
C TRP A 87 -19.89 -10.47 12.06
N ILE A 88 -19.28 -9.97 13.13
CA ILE A 88 -18.58 -8.69 13.16
C ILE A 88 -17.24 -8.91 13.84
N SER A 89 -16.24 -8.13 13.42
CA SER A 89 -14.93 -8.05 14.06
C SER A 89 -14.79 -6.70 14.76
N ASN A 90 -14.09 -6.69 15.89
CA ASN A 90 -13.64 -5.44 16.50
C ASN A 90 -12.24 -5.13 15.96
N ASN A 91 -12.09 -4.04 15.22
CA ASN A 91 -10.82 -3.70 14.56
C ASN A 91 -9.68 -3.36 15.54
N ASP A 92 -10.00 -2.96 16.78
CA ASP A 92 -8.99 -2.66 17.79
C ASP A 92 -8.47 -3.92 18.50
N THR A 93 -9.33 -4.96 18.63
CA THR A 93 -9.03 -6.15 19.44
C THR A 93 -9.01 -7.45 18.66
N GLN A 94 -9.39 -7.41 17.38
CA GLN A 94 -9.54 -8.55 16.47
C GLN A 94 -10.53 -9.62 16.97
N GLU A 95 -11.42 -9.24 17.91
CA GLU A 95 -12.40 -10.18 18.47
C GLU A 95 -13.61 -10.34 17.55
N ASN A 96 -13.86 -11.57 17.10
CA ASN A 96 -15.01 -11.91 16.28
C ASN A 96 -16.22 -12.34 17.13
N ARG A 97 -17.40 -11.80 16.83
CA ARG A 97 -18.66 -12.18 17.50
C ARG A 97 -19.86 -12.11 16.57
N GLN A 98 -20.90 -12.87 16.89
CA GLN A 98 -22.18 -12.78 16.19
C GLN A 98 -23.11 -11.75 16.82
N ILE A 99 -23.83 -11.03 15.97
CA ILE A 99 -24.94 -10.15 16.33
C ILE A 99 -26.19 -10.49 15.52
N THR A 100 -27.34 -9.99 15.95
CA THR A 100 -28.57 -10.02 15.15
C THR A 100 -28.91 -8.61 14.70
N ALA A 101 -29.16 -8.43 13.41
CA ALA A 101 -29.59 -7.16 12.83
C ALA A 101 -30.96 -7.29 12.15
N GLU A 102 -31.66 -6.17 12.05
CA GLU A 102 -32.94 -6.02 11.35
C GLU A 102 -32.72 -5.22 10.06
N LEU A 103 -33.30 -5.66 8.95
CA LEU A 103 -33.30 -4.92 7.68
C LEU A 103 -34.25 -3.74 7.76
N ARG A 104 -33.73 -2.52 7.67
CA ARG A 104 -34.48 -1.29 7.90
C ARG A 104 -34.85 -0.54 6.64
N TYR A 105 -34.12 -0.74 5.55
CA TYR A 105 -34.39 -0.10 4.28
C TYR A 105 -33.74 -0.86 3.11
N ILE A 106 -34.31 -0.74 1.92
CA ILE A 106 -33.87 -1.42 0.69
C ILE A 106 -33.95 -0.41 -0.47
N THR A 107 -32.91 -0.33 -1.28
CA THR A 107 -32.88 0.38 -2.58
C THR A 107 -32.73 -0.62 -3.73
N ASP A 108 -32.41 -0.15 -4.94
CA ASP A 108 -32.17 -1.06 -6.08
C ASP A 108 -30.86 -1.86 -5.92
N HIS A 109 -29.88 -1.34 -5.17
CA HIS A 109 -28.58 -1.99 -4.95
C HIS A 109 -28.15 -2.07 -3.48
N LEU A 110 -28.95 -1.64 -2.49
CA LEU A 110 -28.55 -1.66 -1.08
C LEU A 110 -29.55 -2.36 -0.16
N TYR A 111 -29.00 -3.04 0.85
CA TYR A 111 -29.70 -3.42 2.08
C TYR A 111 -29.11 -2.68 3.29
N MET A 112 -29.95 -1.93 4.01
CA MET A 112 -29.55 -1.20 5.23
C MET A 112 -29.93 -2.01 6.48
N TRP A 113 -28.97 -2.74 7.04
CA TRP A 113 -29.15 -3.55 8.25
C TRP A 113 -28.72 -2.79 9.50
N VAL A 114 -29.47 -2.94 10.60
CA VAL A 114 -29.17 -2.27 11.87
C VAL A 114 -29.25 -3.28 13.01
N GLU A 115 -28.18 -3.40 13.81
CA GLU A 115 -28.13 -4.26 14.99
C GLU A 115 -29.33 -4.02 15.91
N GLN A 116 -29.94 -5.11 16.38
CA GLN A 116 -31.10 -5.01 17.27
C GLN A 116 -30.76 -4.25 18.56
N GLY A 117 -31.61 -3.27 18.90
CA GLY A 117 -31.39 -2.40 20.06
C GLY A 117 -30.51 -1.17 19.77
N VAL A 118 -30.01 -1.01 18.56
CA VAL A 118 -29.50 0.27 18.07
C VAL A 118 -30.67 1.18 17.67
N GLN A 119 -30.53 2.49 17.94
CA GLN A 119 -31.53 3.50 17.59
C GLN A 119 -30.86 4.52 16.65
N LEU A 120 -31.25 4.49 15.38
CA LEU A 120 -30.88 5.47 14.35
C LEU A 120 -32.15 6.20 13.90
N ASP A 121 -32.00 7.46 13.47
CA ASP A 121 -33.11 8.17 12.81
C ASP A 121 -33.39 7.52 11.45
N GLN A 122 -34.59 6.98 11.28
CA GLN A 122 -34.96 6.25 10.07
C GLN A 122 -34.88 7.13 8.82
N ALA A 123 -35.25 8.42 8.93
CA ALA A 123 -35.26 9.30 7.77
C ALA A 123 -33.84 9.71 7.38
N ASP A 124 -32.92 9.84 8.34
CA ASP A 124 -31.49 10.01 8.06
C ASP A 124 -30.90 8.76 7.38
N LEU A 125 -31.23 7.55 7.85
CA LEU A 125 -30.78 6.29 7.25
C LEU A 125 -31.23 6.16 5.77
N GLU A 126 -32.50 6.43 5.50
CA GLU A 126 -33.06 6.43 4.15
C GLU A 126 -32.39 7.49 3.25
N ARG A 127 -32.10 8.69 3.78
CA ARG A 127 -31.43 9.75 3.03
C ARG A 127 -30.01 9.37 2.61
N SER A 128 -29.25 8.70 3.48
CA SER A 128 -27.92 8.22 3.12
C SER A 128 -27.98 7.09 2.10
N ALA A 129 -28.89 6.12 2.27
CA ALA A 129 -29.06 5.04 1.30
C ALA A 129 -29.41 5.58 -0.10
N GLU A 130 -30.34 6.53 -0.17
CA GLU A 130 -30.72 7.18 -1.44
C GLU A 130 -29.58 8.04 -2.01
N ARG A 131 -28.76 8.68 -1.16
CA ARG A 131 -27.56 9.40 -1.63
C ARG A 131 -26.54 8.44 -2.19
N PHE A 132 -26.26 7.34 -1.51
CA PHE A 132 -25.37 6.31 -2.03
C PHE A 132 -25.86 5.81 -3.40
N GLU A 133 -27.13 5.43 -3.50
CA GLU A 133 -27.75 4.93 -4.74
C GLU A 133 -27.64 5.94 -5.89
N THR A 134 -27.82 7.23 -5.62
CA THR A 134 -27.91 8.27 -6.67
C THR A 134 -26.62 9.04 -6.93
N GLN A 135 -25.63 8.94 -6.04
CA GLN A 135 -24.36 9.67 -6.10
C GLN A 135 -23.17 8.72 -5.98
N THR A 136 -22.94 8.11 -4.82
CA THR A 136 -21.74 7.30 -4.55
C THR A 136 -21.62 6.10 -5.47
N TYR A 137 -22.69 5.31 -5.59
CA TYR A 137 -22.72 4.10 -6.41
C TYR A 137 -22.37 4.39 -7.89
N PRO A 138 -23.04 5.32 -8.59
CA PRO A 138 -22.69 5.63 -9.96
C PRO A 138 -21.33 6.33 -10.10
N THR A 139 -20.93 7.20 -9.17
CA THR A 139 -19.66 7.95 -9.25
C THR A 139 -18.47 7.00 -9.12
N ASN A 140 -18.46 6.15 -8.10
CA ASN A 140 -17.36 5.21 -7.90
C ASN A 140 -17.28 4.19 -9.03
N ARG A 141 -18.41 3.66 -9.51
CA ARG A 141 -18.38 2.70 -10.62
C ARG A 141 -17.92 3.30 -11.94
N GLU A 142 -18.25 4.56 -12.18
CA GLU A 142 -17.80 5.27 -13.37
C GLU A 142 -16.28 5.45 -13.37
N PHE A 143 -15.70 5.71 -12.19
CA PHE A 143 -14.29 5.99 -12.05
C PHE A 143 -13.43 4.72 -11.87
N PHE A 144 -13.81 3.86 -10.93
CA PHE A 144 -12.97 2.75 -10.46
C PHE A 144 -13.34 1.38 -11.03
N GLY A 145 -14.47 1.24 -11.72
CA GLY A 145 -14.90 -0.03 -12.31
C GLY A 145 -16.17 -0.60 -11.68
N SER A 146 -16.18 -1.87 -11.31
CA SER A 146 -17.35 -2.46 -10.64
C SER A 146 -16.93 -3.50 -9.62
N GLU A 147 -17.70 -3.57 -8.55
CA GLU A 147 -17.70 -4.62 -7.56
C GLU A 147 -18.08 -5.97 -8.19
N TRP A 148 -17.83 -7.05 -7.45
CA TRP A 148 -18.30 -8.37 -7.86
C TRP A 148 -19.82 -8.44 -7.72
N SER A 149 -20.55 -8.38 -8.85
CA SER A 149 -22.01 -8.47 -8.89
C SER A 149 -22.44 -9.58 -9.85
N PRO A 150 -23.30 -10.54 -9.43
CA PRO A 150 -24.07 -10.59 -8.19
C PRO A 150 -23.33 -11.28 -7.03
N GLY A 151 -22.00 -11.22 -6.99
CA GLY A 151 -21.28 -11.59 -5.79
C GLY A 151 -21.23 -13.07 -5.39
N VAL A 152 -20.67 -13.30 -4.20
CA VAL A 152 -20.55 -14.60 -3.54
C VAL A 152 -21.92 -15.18 -3.19
N ASP A 153 -22.91 -14.34 -2.90
CA ASP A 153 -24.25 -14.75 -2.43
C ASP A 153 -25.32 -14.73 -3.54
N ASN A 154 -24.90 -14.44 -4.78
CA ASN A 154 -25.74 -14.34 -5.97
C ASN A 154 -26.81 -13.24 -5.89
N ASP A 155 -26.65 -12.24 -5.01
CA ASP A 155 -27.46 -11.02 -4.92
C ASP A 155 -26.73 -9.82 -5.53
N VAL A 156 -27.48 -8.88 -6.10
CA VAL A 156 -26.92 -7.63 -6.62
C VAL A 156 -26.86 -6.52 -5.55
N HIS A 157 -27.44 -6.76 -4.37
CA HIS A 157 -27.50 -5.76 -3.31
C HIS A 157 -26.29 -5.85 -2.39
N LEU A 158 -25.63 -4.72 -2.17
CA LEU A 158 -24.60 -4.56 -1.15
C LEU A 158 -25.27 -4.44 0.22
N THR A 159 -24.66 -5.04 1.24
CA THR A 159 -25.16 -4.97 2.62
C THR A 159 -24.41 -3.93 3.42
N ILE A 160 -25.12 -2.94 3.98
CA ILE A 160 -24.54 -1.97 4.93
C ILE A 160 -25.03 -2.32 6.34
N LEU A 161 -24.13 -2.84 7.16
CA LEU A 161 -24.42 -3.27 8.53
C LEU A 161 -24.03 -2.19 9.55
N HIS A 162 -25.01 -1.71 10.31
CA HIS A 162 -24.81 -0.75 11.40
C HIS A 162 -24.74 -1.49 12.73
N ALA A 163 -23.57 -1.53 13.35
CA ALA A 163 -23.34 -2.32 14.56
C ALA A 163 -22.52 -1.57 15.62
N ARG A 164 -22.65 -2.00 16.88
CA ARG A 164 -21.81 -1.56 18.01
C ARG A 164 -20.58 -2.44 18.15
N GLY A 165 -19.56 -1.90 18.81
CA GLY A 165 -18.37 -2.66 19.21
C GLY A 165 -17.55 -3.15 18.02
N LEU A 166 -17.47 -2.34 16.97
CA LEU A 166 -16.58 -2.55 15.82
C LEU A 166 -15.16 -2.02 16.06
N GLY A 167 -14.93 -1.33 17.18
CA GLY A 167 -13.71 -0.60 17.50
C GLY A 167 -14.02 0.87 17.81
N GLU A 168 -13.15 1.49 18.59
CA GLU A 168 -13.17 2.92 18.93
C GLU A 168 -12.44 3.76 17.87
N THR A 169 -11.57 3.14 17.05
CA THR A 169 -10.75 3.84 16.05
C THR A 169 -11.39 3.91 14.66
N VAL A 170 -12.36 3.04 14.36
CA VAL A 170 -12.99 2.94 13.04
C VAL A 170 -14.36 3.58 12.95
N ALA A 171 -14.61 4.32 11.87
CA ALA A 171 -15.94 4.82 11.51
C ALA A 171 -16.76 3.76 10.76
N GLY A 172 -16.08 3.00 9.91
CA GLY A 172 -16.56 1.84 9.19
C GLY A 172 -15.36 1.03 8.69
N TYR A 173 -15.64 -0.10 8.07
CA TYR A 173 -14.64 -0.87 7.32
C TYR A 173 -15.33 -1.80 6.31
N TYR A 174 -14.62 -2.10 5.22
CA TYR A 174 -14.83 -3.23 4.31
C TYR A 174 -13.99 -4.42 4.78
N SER A 175 -14.50 -5.64 4.59
CA SER A 175 -13.72 -6.86 4.83
C SER A 175 -13.87 -7.82 3.67
N SER A 176 -12.77 -8.10 2.97
CA SER A 176 -12.74 -9.06 1.87
C SER A 176 -13.10 -10.48 2.33
N ALA A 177 -12.95 -10.79 3.62
CA ALA A 177 -13.31 -12.09 4.19
C ALA A 177 -14.76 -12.46 3.91
N ASP A 178 -15.66 -11.47 3.83
CA ASP A 178 -17.08 -11.67 3.55
C ASP A 178 -17.37 -12.06 2.10
N GLU A 179 -16.43 -11.83 1.18
CA GLU A 179 -16.49 -12.23 -0.24
C GLU A 179 -16.23 -13.74 -0.44
N PHE A 180 -15.84 -14.45 0.63
CA PHE A 180 -15.49 -15.86 0.57
C PHE A 180 -16.47 -16.74 1.31
N SER A 181 -16.52 -18.03 0.97
CA SER A 181 -17.31 -18.99 1.73
C SER A 181 -16.76 -19.19 3.15
N GLN A 182 -17.64 -19.55 4.10
CA GLN A 182 -17.28 -19.97 5.45
C GLN A 182 -16.36 -21.20 5.51
N LEU A 183 -16.23 -21.93 4.40
CA LEU A 183 -15.24 -23.01 4.25
C LEU A 183 -13.80 -22.49 4.11
N ILE A 184 -13.62 -21.22 3.75
CA ILE A 184 -12.34 -20.50 3.67
C ILE A 184 -12.12 -19.73 4.96
N ASN A 185 -13.04 -18.81 5.30
CA ASN A 185 -12.97 -18.01 6.53
C ASN A 185 -14.22 -18.22 7.39
N PRO A 186 -14.10 -18.81 8.60
CA PRO A 186 -15.26 -19.16 9.44
C PRO A 186 -16.07 -17.94 9.93
N TYR A 187 -15.52 -16.73 9.84
CA TYR A 187 -16.17 -15.47 10.22
C TYR A 187 -16.78 -14.72 9.04
N SER A 188 -16.72 -15.27 7.83
CA SER A 188 -17.38 -14.68 6.67
C SER A 188 -18.91 -14.61 6.83
N ASN A 189 -19.49 -13.49 6.41
CA ASN A 189 -20.93 -13.31 6.23
C ASN A 189 -21.44 -13.75 4.85
N GLU A 190 -20.54 -14.20 3.98
CA GLU A 190 -20.76 -14.67 2.60
C GLU A 190 -21.67 -13.69 1.82
N ARG A 191 -21.26 -12.41 1.72
CA ARG A 191 -21.93 -11.34 0.98
C ARG A 191 -21.03 -10.12 0.80
N GLU A 192 -21.28 -9.32 -0.23
CA GLU A 192 -20.63 -8.02 -0.44
C GLU A 192 -21.15 -7.02 0.61
N MET A 193 -20.31 -6.59 1.56
CA MET A 193 -20.79 -5.73 2.66
C MET A 193 -19.79 -4.73 3.24
N PHE A 194 -20.37 -3.68 3.86
CA PHE A 194 -19.67 -2.70 4.69
C PHE A 194 -20.19 -2.75 6.12
N TYR A 195 -19.31 -2.43 7.05
CA TYR A 195 -19.63 -2.25 8.45
C TYR A 195 -19.56 -0.77 8.79
N ILE A 196 -20.57 -0.25 9.48
CA ILE A 196 -20.56 1.12 10.01
C ILE A 196 -20.72 1.09 11.52
N SER A 197 -19.77 1.73 12.21
CA SER A 197 -19.76 1.84 13.66
C SER A 197 -20.79 2.86 14.12
N VAL A 198 -21.80 2.39 14.85
CA VAL A 198 -22.80 3.30 15.46
C VAL A 198 -22.31 3.94 16.76
N ASP A 199 -21.14 3.49 17.24
CA ASP A 199 -20.45 4.06 18.40
C ASP A 199 -19.57 5.25 17.98
N SER A 200 -19.17 5.33 16.71
CA SER A 200 -18.51 6.52 16.14
C SER A 200 -19.50 7.68 16.08
N GLY A 201 -19.34 8.65 16.99
CA GLY A 201 -20.24 9.79 17.13
C GLY A 201 -20.35 10.69 15.87
N SER A 202 -19.38 10.57 14.97
CA SER A 202 -19.28 11.30 13.69
C SER A 202 -19.95 10.55 12.53
N ALA A 203 -19.96 9.21 12.54
CA ALA A 203 -20.55 8.35 11.50
C ALA A 203 -22.07 8.20 11.64
N LYS A 204 -22.79 9.31 11.80
CA LYS A 204 -24.26 9.31 11.83
C LYS A 204 -24.80 9.36 10.40
N PRO A 205 -25.81 8.55 10.05
CA PRO A 205 -26.46 8.65 8.76
C PRO A 205 -26.88 10.09 8.43
N ASN A 206 -26.84 10.43 7.15
CA ASN A 206 -27.09 11.73 6.56
C ASN A 206 -26.13 12.85 7.07
N SER A 207 -24.94 12.45 7.51
CA SER A 207 -23.80 13.35 7.71
C SER A 207 -22.80 13.21 6.56
N SER A 208 -22.01 14.25 6.28
CA SER A 208 -20.97 14.18 5.24
C SER A 208 -19.98 13.06 5.54
N PHE A 209 -19.50 12.97 6.79
CA PHE A 209 -18.53 11.96 7.22
C PHE A 209 -19.05 10.52 7.07
N TYR A 210 -20.35 10.27 7.27
CA TYR A 210 -20.91 8.95 7.04
C TYR A 210 -20.95 8.61 5.54
N ASP A 211 -21.41 9.54 4.71
CA ASP A 211 -21.54 9.31 3.26
C ASP A 211 -20.17 9.22 2.58
N ASP A 212 -19.18 9.91 3.15
CA ASP A 212 -17.76 9.86 2.87
C ASP A 212 -17.16 8.47 3.13
N SER A 213 -17.31 7.94 4.34
CA SER A 213 -16.88 6.57 4.65
C SER A 213 -17.51 5.54 3.71
N LEU A 214 -18.78 5.70 3.32
CA LEU A 214 -19.39 4.79 2.34
C LEU A 214 -18.75 4.87 0.95
N ALA A 215 -18.28 6.04 0.52
CA ALA A 215 -17.56 6.18 -0.75
C ALA A 215 -16.18 5.52 -0.68
N HIS A 216 -15.50 5.67 0.45
CA HIS A 216 -14.22 5.03 0.75
C HIS A 216 -14.34 3.50 0.72
N GLU A 217 -15.21 2.91 1.55
CA GLU A 217 -15.34 1.46 1.64
C GLU A 217 -15.85 0.81 0.35
N PHE A 218 -16.71 1.52 -0.40
CA PHE A 218 -17.15 1.00 -1.70
C PHE A 218 -16.04 1.01 -2.74
N GLN A 219 -15.10 1.96 -2.65
CA GLN A 219 -13.92 1.93 -3.51
C GLN A 219 -13.08 0.68 -3.24
N HIS A 220 -12.82 0.32 -1.98
CA HIS A 220 -12.07 -0.91 -1.66
C HIS A 220 -12.72 -2.17 -2.23
N MET A 221 -14.05 -2.30 -2.11
CA MET A 221 -14.79 -3.44 -2.67
C MET A 221 -14.71 -3.50 -4.21
N ILE A 222 -14.83 -2.36 -4.89
CA ILE A 222 -14.60 -2.29 -6.33
C ILE A 222 -13.16 -2.70 -6.63
N HIS A 223 -12.19 -2.16 -5.90
CA HIS A 223 -10.78 -2.41 -6.13
C HIS A 223 -10.46 -3.90 -5.99
N TRP A 224 -10.86 -4.52 -4.89
CA TRP A 224 -10.68 -5.94 -4.62
C TRP A 224 -11.21 -6.84 -5.75
N ALA A 225 -12.33 -6.47 -6.37
CA ALA A 225 -12.91 -7.23 -7.47
C ALA A 225 -12.14 -7.09 -8.80
N ASN A 226 -11.38 -6.01 -8.98
CA ASN A 226 -10.68 -5.70 -10.23
C ASN A 226 -9.15 -5.93 -10.15
N ASP A 227 -8.54 -5.64 -9.00
CA ASP A 227 -7.10 -5.75 -8.72
C ASP A 227 -6.89 -5.91 -7.20
N ARG A 228 -6.74 -7.16 -6.75
CA ARG A 228 -6.79 -7.51 -5.31
C ARG A 228 -5.47 -7.30 -4.56
N ASN A 229 -4.35 -7.38 -5.27
CA ASN A 229 -3.01 -7.36 -4.71
C ASN A 229 -2.29 -6.03 -4.96
N GLU A 230 -3.03 -4.98 -5.30
CA GLU A 230 -2.50 -3.63 -5.41
C GLU A 230 -1.86 -3.18 -4.09
N ASP A 231 -0.76 -2.43 -4.18
CA ASP A 231 -0.03 -1.89 -3.04
C ASP A 231 -0.98 -1.03 -2.17
N SER A 232 -0.93 -1.23 -0.86
CA SER A 232 -1.77 -0.53 0.13
C SER A 232 -1.86 0.99 -0.09
N TRP A 233 -0.73 1.66 -0.37
CA TRP A 233 -0.71 3.12 -0.58
C TRP A 233 -1.52 3.56 -1.82
N VAL A 234 -1.58 2.73 -2.87
CA VAL A 234 -2.43 3.00 -4.03
C VAL A 234 -3.88 2.74 -3.68
N ASN A 235 -4.17 1.61 -3.04
CA ASN A 235 -5.53 1.24 -2.64
C ASN A 235 -6.16 2.33 -1.76
N GLU A 236 -5.47 2.73 -0.69
CA GLU A 236 -5.91 3.78 0.24
C GLU A 236 -5.95 5.16 -0.43
N GLY A 237 -4.97 5.49 -1.28
CA GLY A 237 -4.97 6.73 -2.05
C GLY A 237 -6.18 6.83 -3.00
N MET A 238 -6.59 5.72 -3.63
CA MET A 238 -7.76 5.67 -4.50
C MET A 238 -9.06 5.72 -3.70
N ALA A 239 -9.11 5.14 -2.50
CA ALA A 239 -10.25 5.25 -1.59
C ALA A 239 -10.47 6.71 -1.16
N MET A 240 -9.40 7.41 -0.76
CA MET A 240 -9.42 8.85 -0.48
C MET A 240 -9.80 9.68 -1.73
N LEU A 241 -9.37 9.25 -2.93
CA LEU A 241 -9.79 9.90 -4.17
C LEU A 241 -11.30 9.71 -4.43
N ALA A 242 -11.89 8.58 -4.04
CA ALA A 242 -13.32 8.35 -4.16
C ALA A 242 -14.14 9.31 -3.30
N GLU A 243 -13.67 9.63 -2.09
CA GLU A 243 -14.22 10.68 -1.24
C GLU A 243 -14.25 12.03 -1.97
N HIS A 244 -13.10 12.43 -2.52
CA HIS A 244 -12.93 13.69 -3.26
C HIS A 244 -13.84 13.76 -4.50
N LEU A 245 -13.91 12.69 -5.30
CA LEU A 245 -14.77 12.62 -6.50
C LEU A 245 -16.26 12.73 -6.16
N ASN A 246 -16.66 12.29 -4.96
CA ASN A 246 -18.01 12.47 -4.45
C ASN A 246 -18.23 13.84 -3.79
N SER A 247 -17.25 14.75 -3.85
CA SER A 247 -17.28 16.07 -3.23
C SER A 247 -17.44 16.02 -1.70
N PHE A 248 -16.89 14.98 -1.08
CA PHE A 248 -16.71 14.92 0.36
C PHE A 248 -15.37 15.52 0.76
N ASP A 249 -15.29 15.93 2.01
CA ASP A 249 -14.10 16.57 2.58
C ASP A 249 -13.19 15.49 3.13
N SER A 250 -11.99 15.34 2.55
CA SER A 250 -10.94 14.36 2.94
C SER A 250 -10.36 14.59 4.35
N GLY A 251 -10.98 15.47 5.14
CA GLY A 251 -10.64 15.73 6.53
C GLY A 251 -9.34 16.52 6.69
N GLY A 252 -8.39 15.95 7.44
CA GLY A 252 -7.11 16.60 7.76
C GLY A 252 -5.89 15.72 7.48
N ALA A 253 -6.03 14.73 6.60
CA ALA A 253 -4.95 13.80 6.24
C ALA A 253 -3.79 14.54 5.55
N ASP A 254 -4.10 15.50 4.68
CA ASP A 254 -3.13 16.40 4.04
C ASP A 254 -2.26 17.17 5.06
N ILE A 255 -2.86 17.65 6.15
CA ILE A 255 -2.14 18.31 7.25
C ILE A 255 -1.17 17.33 7.92
N ALA A 256 -1.60 16.10 8.20
CA ALA A 256 -0.76 15.09 8.83
C ALA A 256 0.51 14.79 8.01
N TYR A 257 0.38 14.67 6.69
CA TYR A 257 1.53 14.48 5.80
C TYR A 257 2.42 15.72 5.71
N THR A 258 1.85 16.92 5.58
CA THR A 258 2.65 18.15 5.50
C THR A 258 3.41 18.45 6.81
N GLU A 259 2.92 17.96 7.95
CA GLU A 259 3.68 17.95 9.21
C GLU A 259 4.83 16.93 9.23
N GLN A 260 4.73 15.83 8.47
CA GLN A 260 5.69 14.72 8.40
C GLN A 260 6.07 14.34 6.95
N PRO A 261 6.74 15.21 6.18
CA PRO A 261 6.97 14.96 4.76
C PRO A 261 7.99 13.85 4.45
N ASP A 262 8.67 13.31 5.45
CA ASP A 262 9.57 12.15 5.32
C ASP A 262 8.82 10.81 5.40
N THR A 263 7.49 10.82 5.38
CA THR A 263 6.68 9.62 5.18
C THR A 263 6.94 9.05 3.78
N GLN A 264 7.30 7.76 3.74
CA GLN A 264 7.50 7.03 2.49
C GLN A 264 6.18 6.80 1.77
N LEU A 265 6.00 7.41 0.59
CA LEU A 265 4.77 7.28 -0.19
C LEU A 265 4.44 5.82 -0.57
N THR A 266 5.45 4.99 -0.83
CA THR A 266 5.26 3.66 -1.43
C THR A 266 5.30 2.53 -0.38
N THR A 267 4.73 2.76 0.79
CA THR A 267 4.59 1.76 1.87
C THR A 267 3.39 2.12 2.75
N TRP A 268 3.07 1.25 3.70
CA TRP A 268 2.06 1.49 4.72
C TRP A 268 2.58 1.00 6.06
N SER A 269 2.28 1.75 7.13
CA SER A 269 2.68 1.38 8.49
C SER A 269 1.63 0.49 9.17
N ASP A 270 2.08 -0.23 10.20
CA ASP A 270 1.19 -0.95 11.11
C ASP A 270 0.16 0.03 11.70
N PRO A 271 -1.16 -0.27 11.65
CA PRO A 271 -2.21 0.65 12.12
C PRO A 271 -2.03 1.13 13.56
N SER A 272 -1.31 0.38 14.40
CA SER A 272 -0.99 0.77 15.78
C SER A 272 -0.03 1.96 15.89
N GLU A 273 0.70 2.30 14.83
CA GLU A 273 1.60 3.46 14.74
C GLU A 273 0.86 4.76 14.41
N GLY A 274 -0.37 4.64 13.90
CA GLY A 274 -1.17 5.73 13.35
C GLY A 274 -0.74 6.07 11.92
N ASN A 275 -1.71 6.13 10.99
CA ASN A 275 -1.44 6.19 9.54
C ASN A 275 -1.88 7.51 8.88
N GLY A 276 -2.13 8.57 9.66
CA GLY A 276 -2.71 9.81 9.13
C GLY A 276 -1.88 10.46 8.03
N GLU A 277 -0.56 10.43 8.18
CA GLU A 277 0.40 10.92 7.19
C GLU A 277 0.49 10.03 5.95
N HIS A 278 0.28 8.72 6.06
CA HIS A 278 0.21 7.80 4.92
C HIS A 278 -1.06 8.04 4.08
N TYR A 279 -2.22 8.22 4.73
CA TYR A 279 -3.45 8.68 4.08
C TYR A 279 -3.23 10.01 3.36
N GLY A 280 -2.58 10.97 4.04
CA GLY A 280 -2.28 12.29 3.47
C GLY A 280 -1.37 12.25 2.26
N ALA A 281 -0.26 11.49 2.34
CA ALA A 281 0.69 11.34 1.25
C ALA A 281 0.03 10.74 0.01
N SER A 282 -0.70 9.65 0.21
CA SER A 282 -1.35 8.89 -0.86
C SER A 282 -2.47 9.71 -1.50
N TYR A 283 -3.34 10.33 -0.70
CA TYR A 283 -4.39 11.22 -1.20
C TYR A 283 -3.84 12.37 -2.03
N LEU A 284 -2.87 13.12 -1.48
CA LEU A 284 -2.25 14.25 -2.18
C LEU A 284 -1.58 13.81 -3.48
N PHE A 285 -0.94 12.65 -3.50
CA PHE A 285 -0.34 12.13 -4.73
C PHE A 285 -1.40 11.77 -5.78
N MET A 286 -2.50 11.09 -5.40
CA MET A 286 -3.58 10.74 -6.33
C MET A 286 -4.31 11.96 -6.87
N ALA A 287 -4.62 12.94 -6.01
CA ALA A 287 -5.22 14.20 -6.40
C ALA A 287 -4.30 14.99 -7.35
N TYR A 288 -3.00 15.06 -7.04
CA TYR A 288 -2.01 15.68 -7.92
C TYR A 288 -1.93 14.99 -9.28
N PHE A 289 -1.94 13.66 -9.30
CA PHE A 289 -1.91 12.89 -10.54
C PHE A 289 -3.17 13.14 -11.38
N LEU A 290 -4.34 13.16 -10.75
CA LEU A 290 -5.60 13.49 -11.41
C LEU A 290 -5.61 14.91 -11.99
N ASP A 291 -5.17 15.91 -11.23
CA ASP A 291 -5.10 17.30 -11.68
C ASP A 291 -4.14 17.47 -12.87
N ARG A 292 -2.98 16.82 -12.80
CA ARG A 292 -1.92 16.98 -13.79
C ARG A 292 -2.17 16.22 -15.08
N PHE A 293 -2.73 15.02 -15.00
CA PHE A 293 -2.85 14.11 -16.15
C PHE A 293 -4.29 13.85 -16.59
N GLY A 294 -5.25 14.16 -15.74
CA GLY A 294 -6.67 13.98 -16.00
C GLY A 294 -7.17 12.56 -15.78
N GLU A 295 -8.48 12.47 -15.68
CA GLU A 295 -9.27 11.28 -15.36
C GLU A 295 -8.93 10.05 -16.21
N GLU A 296 -8.77 10.20 -17.52
CA GLU A 296 -8.47 9.07 -18.41
C GLU A 296 -7.17 8.35 -18.03
N LEU A 297 -6.14 9.09 -17.61
CA LEU A 297 -4.88 8.47 -17.20
C LEU A 297 -4.98 7.86 -15.81
N THR A 298 -5.67 8.53 -14.88
CA THR A 298 -5.90 7.99 -13.52
C THR A 298 -6.71 6.69 -13.58
N LYS A 299 -7.76 6.63 -14.40
CA LYS A 299 -8.53 5.41 -14.68
C LYS A 299 -7.66 4.30 -15.27
N ALA A 300 -6.68 4.64 -16.09
CA ALA A 300 -5.75 3.66 -16.66
C ALA A 300 -4.78 3.10 -15.62
N VAL A 301 -4.49 3.83 -14.53
CA VAL A 301 -3.76 3.30 -13.37
C VAL A 301 -4.65 2.32 -12.62
N VAL A 302 -5.87 2.72 -12.26
CA VAL A 302 -6.84 1.87 -11.54
C VAL A 302 -7.15 0.56 -12.29
N ALA A 303 -7.17 0.59 -13.62
CA ALA A 303 -7.43 -0.60 -14.44
C ALA A 303 -6.17 -1.43 -14.76
N SER A 304 -5.01 -1.06 -14.23
CA SER A 304 -3.75 -1.76 -14.48
C SER A 304 -3.61 -2.95 -13.53
N PRO A 305 -3.29 -4.17 -14.01
CA PRO A 305 -2.96 -5.30 -13.14
C PRO A 305 -1.50 -5.26 -12.66
N GLU A 306 -0.89 -4.07 -12.64
CA GLU A 306 0.51 -3.90 -12.24
C GLU A 306 0.52 -3.01 -11.01
N ASN A 307 1.21 -3.43 -9.96
CA ASN A 307 1.02 -2.84 -8.64
C ASN A 307 1.96 -1.66 -8.40
N GLY A 308 1.49 -0.72 -7.59
CA GLY A 308 2.22 0.42 -7.09
C GLY A 308 2.82 1.25 -8.22
N VAL A 309 4.11 1.52 -8.08
CA VAL A 309 4.89 2.29 -9.06
C VAL A 309 4.82 1.70 -10.48
N ALA A 310 4.67 0.38 -10.63
CA ALA A 310 4.59 -0.27 -11.94
C ALA A 310 3.31 0.12 -12.69
N GLY A 311 2.16 0.17 -12.02
CA GLY A 311 0.87 0.59 -12.60
C GLY A 311 0.91 1.99 -13.20
N PHE A 312 1.43 2.97 -12.46
CA PHE A 312 1.62 4.35 -12.96
C PHE A 312 2.51 4.40 -14.20
N ASN A 313 3.63 3.71 -14.13
CA ASN A 313 4.61 3.63 -15.20
C ASN A 313 4.02 2.99 -16.47
N SER A 314 3.25 1.93 -16.32
CA SER A 314 2.54 1.23 -17.39
C SER A 314 1.49 2.13 -18.05
N ALA A 315 0.69 2.83 -17.23
CA ALA A 315 -0.32 3.77 -17.72
C ALA A 315 0.31 4.94 -18.52
N LEU A 316 1.38 5.55 -17.99
CA LEU A 316 2.12 6.62 -18.66
C LEU A 316 2.68 6.16 -20.01
N GLU A 317 3.31 4.99 -20.04
CA GLU A 317 3.88 4.42 -21.26
C GLU A 317 2.82 4.13 -22.31
N LYS A 318 1.70 3.51 -21.92
CA LYS A 318 0.54 3.25 -22.79
C LYS A 318 -0.06 4.55 -23.34
N ALA A 319 -0.05 5.63 -22.55
CA ALA A 319 -0.48 6.96 -22.96
C ALA A 319 0.57 7.71 -23.81
N GLY A 320 1.76 7.15 -24.04
CA GLY A 320 2.83 7.77 -24.79
C GLY A 320 3.47 8.96 -24.07
N ARG A 321 3.36 9.02 -22.74
CA ARG A 321 4.00 10.03 -21.90
C ARG A 321 5.48 9.70 -21.73
N PRO A 322 6.39 10.68 -21.83
CA PRO A 322 7.82 10.46 -21.62
C PRO A 322 8.19 10.34 -20.14
N GLU A 323 7.35 10.83 -19.23
CA GLU A 323 7.60 10.79 -17.78
C GLU A 323 7.50 9.37 -17.22
N ARG A 324 8.28 9.12 -16.17
CA ARG A 324 8.14 7.95 -15.30
C ARG A 324 7.72 8.39 -13.90
N PHE A 325 7.34 7.43 -13.05
CA PHE A 325 6.92 7.70 -11.67
C PHE A 325 7.89 8.62 -10.92
N ASP A 326 9.20 8.35 -10.96
CA ASP A 326 10.22 9.18 -10.31
C ASP A 326 10.20 10.65 -10.77
N ASP A 327 9.87 10.91 -12.04
CA ASP A 327 9.73 12.28 -12.54
C ASP A 327 8.51 12.97 -11.95
N ILE A 328 7.39 12.24 -11.81
CA ILE A 328 6.15 12.74 -11.23
C ILE A 328 6.35 13.00 -9.74
N PHE A 329 6.91 12.04 -9.01
CA PHE A 329 7.27 12.20 -7.60
C PHE A 329 8.17 13.43 -7.39
N ALA A 330 9.16 13.61 -8.26
CA ALA A 330 10.08 14.74 -8.16
C ALA A 330 9.39 16.11 -8.38
N ASP A 331 8.38 16.17 -9.23
CA ASP A 331 7.57 17.37 -9.41
C ASP A 331 6.58 17.54 -8.23
N TRP A 332 5.98 16.46 -7.74
CA TRP A 332 5.02 16.43 -6.63
C TRP A 332 5.59 16.97 -5.32
N VAL A 333 6.81 16.59 -4.93
CA VAL A 333 7.44 17.15 -3.73
C VAL A 333 7.71 18.66 -3.86
N ILE A 334 7.89 19.17 -5.09
CA ILE A 334 7.96 20.61 -5.32
C ILE A 334 6.56 21.25 -5.31
N ALA A 335 5.55 20.57 -5.85
CA ALA A 335 4.16 21.01 -5.82
C ALA A 335 3.65 21.19 -4.39
N ASN A 336 3.90 20.22 -3.51
CA ASN A 336 3.57 20.30 -2.08
C ASN A 336 4.16 21.55 -1.41
N TYR A 337 5.39 21.93 -1.76
CA TYR A 337 6.03 23.09 -1.16
C TYR A 337 5.62 24.42 -1.80
N LEU A 338 5.55 24.48 -3.13
CA LEU A 338 5.35 25.73 -3.86
C LEU A 338 3.87 26.13 -3.95
N ASP A 339 3.02 25.14 -4.17
CA ASP A 339 1.60 25.21 -4.51
C ASP A 339 1.21 26.37 -5.44
N ARG A 340 1.72 26.30 -6.67
CA ARG A 340 1.44 27.24 -7.76
C ARG A 340 1.29 26.50 -9.08
N PRO A 341 0.11 25.93 -9.40
CA PRO A 341 -0.10 25.24 -10.68
C PRO A 341 0.13 26.18 -11.88
N GLU A 342 -0.07 27.49 -11.72
CA GLU A 342 0.16 28.49 -12.77
C GLU A 342 1.64 28.80 -13.02
N ALA A 343 2.55 28.24 -12.21
CA ALA A 343 3.99 28.46 -12.36
C ALA A 343 4.50 27.95 -13.72
N ASP A 344 3.88 26.90 -14.26
CA ASP A 344 4.17 26.36 -15.59
C ASP A 344 2.90 26.05 -16.38
N SER A 345 3.03 25.77 -17.69
CA SER A 345 1.87 25.50 -18.54
C SER A 345 1.25 24.10 -18.36
N GLU A 346 1.90 23.24 -17.57
CA GLU A 346 1.51 21.86 -17.36
C GLU A 346 0.95 21.61 -15.95
N GLY A 347 0.83 22.66 -15.10
CA GLY A 347 0.29 22.51 -13.75
C GLY A 347 1.23 21.82 -12.78
N ARG A 348 2.52 21.65 -13.10
CA ARG A 348 3.40 20.69 -12.40
C ARG A 348 3.65 21.00 -10.93
N TYR A 349 3.56 22.26 -10.53
CA TYR A 349 4.09 22.71 -9.25
C TYR A 349 3.01 23.24 -8.31
N GLY A 350 1.80 22.67 -8.36
CA GLY A 350 0.75 22.88 -7.38
C GLY A 350 -0.51 22.09 -7.71
N TYR A 351 -1.57 22.38 -6.98
CA TYR A 351 -2.88 21.74 -7.10
C TYR A 351 -3.89 22.72 -7.71
N THR A 352 -4.87 22.20 -8.45
CA THR A 352 -5.95 23.03 -9.02
C THR A 352 -7.14 23.15 -8.07
N GLU A 353 -7.45 22.05 -7.37
CA GLU A 353 -8.61 21.99 -6.46
C GLU A 353 -8.23 22.05 -4.98
N LEU A 354 -7.02 21.61 -4.63
CA LEU A 354 -6.50 21.59 -3.25
C LEU A 354 -5.59 22.80 -2.97
N ASP A 355 -5.41 23.12 -1.69
CA ASP A 355 -4.52 24.18 -1.17
C ASP A 355 -3.86 23.66 0.12
N PRO A 356 -2.95 22.67 0.03
CA PRO A 356 -2.34 22.05 1.20
C PRO A 356 -1.39 23.00 1.92
N ASP A 357 -1.24 22.80 3.24
CA ASP A 357 -0.26 23.54 4.03
C ASP A 357 1.18 23.29 3.51
N THR A 358 2.04 24.30 3.62
CA THR A 358 3.45 24.11 3.23
C THR A 358 4.13 23.06 4.11
N PRO A 359 4.77 22.03 3.54
CA PRO A 359 5.48 21.01 4.28
C PRO A 359 6.47 21.53 5.30
N SER A 360 6.60 20.79 6.40
CA SER A 360 7.52 21.07 7.48
C SER A 360 8.95 21.12 6.99
N VAL A 361 9.65 22.19 7.38
CA VAL A 361 11.04 22.43 7.04
C VAL A 361 11.93 21.93 8.18
N GLY A 362 12.70 20.87 7.93
CA GLY A 362 13.58 20.26 8.92
C GLY A 362 14.70 21.20 9.38
N GLU A 363 15.32 21.93 8.44
CA GLU A 363 16.45 22.82 8.74
C GLU A 363 16.34 24.19 8.09
N THR A 364 16.80 25.24 8.78
CA THR A 364 16.87 26.61 8.23
C THR A 364 18.22 27.25 8.50
N TYR A 365 18.98 27.54 7.42
CA TYR A 365 20.27 28.22 7.52
C TYR A 365 20.21 29.68 7.10
N GLN A 366 20.82 30.53 7.93
CA GLN A 366 21.00 31.97 7.67
C GLN A 366 22.48 32.38 7.61
N ARG A 367 23.39 31.44 7.88
CA ARG A 367 24.84 31.66 7.95
C ARG A 367 25.55 30.47 7.33
N PHE A 368 26.60 30.76 6.57
CA PHE A 368 27.39 29.77 5.84
C PHE A 368 28.88 29.90 6.24
N PRO A 369 29.65 28.80 6.33
CA PRO A 369 29.25 27.44 5.94
C PRO A 369 28.27 26.78 6.92
N ALA A 370 27.47 25.86 6.39
CA ALA A 370 26.54 25.00 7.14
C ALA A 370 26.69 23.56 6.63
N SER A 371 26.45 22.57 7.49
CA SER A 371 26.51 21.16 7.14
C SER A 371 25.64 20.35 8.10
N ALA A 372 25.03 19.28 7.59
CA ALA A 372 24.29 18.32 8.38
C ALA A 372 24.49 16.91 7.82
N ASN A 373 24.23 15.92 8.69
CA ASN A 373 24.07 14.52 8.34
C ASN A 373 22.66 14.10 8.77
N SER A 374 21.93 13.41 7.91
CA SER A 374 20.56 12.96 8.19
C SER A 374 20.29 11.63 7.48
N GLN A 375 19.07 11.14 7.63
CA GLN A 375 18.48 10.09 6.81
C GLN A 375 17.15 10.60 6.25
N VAL A 376 16.68 9.98 5.16
CA VAL A 376 15.37 10.22 4.55
C VAL A 376 14.81 8.87 4.10
N SER A 377 13.50 8.66 4.26
CA SER A 377 12.82 7.47 3.78
C SER A 377 12.83 7.42 2.24
N GLN A 378 12.70 6.22 1.66
CA GLN A 378 12.52 6.13 0.20
C GLN A 378 11.19 6.79 -0.16
N TYR A 379 11.13 7.58 -1.21
CA TYR A 379 9.96 8.37 -1.57
C TYR A 379 9.38 9.25 -0.43
N GLY A 380 10.23 9.64 0.53
CA GLY A 380 10.00 10.74 1.47
C GLY A 380 10.76 12.00 1.06
N ALA A 381 10.56 13.12 1.77
CA ALA A 381 11.20 14.39 1.45
C ALA A 381 11.67 15.20 2.68
N ASP A 382 12.95 15.56 2.67
CA ASP A 382 13.55 16.53 3.57
C ASP A 382 13.63 17.92 2.94
N TYR A 383 13.07 18.94 3.62
CA TYR A 383 13.13 20.34 3.19
C TYR A 383 14.13 21.16 4.02
N VAL A 384 15.13 21.73 3.35
CA VAL A 384 16.15 22.59 3.98
C VAL A 384 16.08 24.00 3.40
N ARG A 385 15.68 24.97 4.23
CA ARG A 385 15.47 26.36 3.83
C ARG A 385 16.75 27.18 3.97
N LEU A 386 17.11 27.89 2.90
CA LEU A 386 18.31 28.71 2.80
C LEU A 386 17.91 30.20 2.75
N LYS A 387 18.51 31.00 3.64
CA LYS A 387 18.32 32.45 3.72
C LYS A 387 19.68 33.14 3.78
N GLY A 388 19.77 34.34 3.24
CA GLY A 388 21.00 35.13 3.30
C GLY A 388 21.25 35.92 2.03
N GLN A 389 22.53 36.13 1.73
CA GLN A 389 23.00 36.87 0.57
C GLN A 389 24.23 36.18 -0.03
N GLY A 390 24.53 36.52 -1.29
CA GLY A 390 25.68 35.98 -2.01
C GLY A 390 25.39 34.67 -2.71
N ASP A 391 26.44 34.06 -3.24
CA ASP A 391 26.36 32.82 -4.00
C ASP A 391 26.70 31.63 -3.07
N LEU A 392 26.04 30.50 -3.28
CA LEU A 392 26.28 29.27 -2.52
C LEU A 392 26.79 28.15 -3.43
N THR A 393 27.63 27.29 -2.85
CA THR A 393 27.91 25.94 -3.32
C THR A 393 27.29 24.95 -2.35
N ILE A 394 26.55 23.98 -2.88
CA ILE A 394 25.99 22.85 -2.13
C ILE A 394 26.70 21.59 -2.61
N GLU A 395 27.36 20.90 -1.70
CA GLU A 395 27.97 19.58 -1.93
C GLU A 395 27.16 18.53 -1.17
N PHE A 396 26.85 17.42 -1.82
CA PHE A 396 26.04 16.34 -1.29
C PHE A 396 26.83 15.02 -1.36
N GLN A 397 26.66 14.18 -0.33
CA GLN A 397 27.17 12.81 -0.27
C GLN A 397 26.07 11.92 0.29
N GLY A 398 25.43 11.12 -0.56
CA GLY A 398 24.50 10.08 -0.15
C GLY A 398 25.17 8.71 -0.01
N GLN A 399 24.51 7.79 0.69
CA GLN A 399 24.84 6.36 0.65
C GLN A 399 24.73 5.82 -0.79
N GLN A 400 25.50 4.78 -1.11
CA GLN A 400 25.58 4.22 -2.47
C GLN A 400 24.72 2.98 -2.66
N GLN A 401 24.45 2.25 -1.57
CA GLN A 401 23.66 1.04 -1.57
C GLN A 401 22.76 1.03 -0.33
N VAL A 402 21.68 0.26 -0.42
CA VAL A 402 20.69 0.07 0.65
C VAL A 402 20.22 -1.38 0.64
N GLY A 403 19.84 -1.91 1.80
CA GLY A 403 19.32 -3.26 1.95
C GLY A 403 17.91 -3.41 1.36
N LEU A 404 17.52 -4.62 0.94
CA LEU A 404 16.08 -4.94 0.85
C LEU A 404 15.48 -5.08 2.25
N VAL A 405 16.26 -5.62 3.17
CA VAL A 405 15.93 -5.78 4.59
C VAL A 405 17.14 -5.47 5.48
N ASP A 406 16.94 -5.12 6.75
CA ASP A 406 18.00 -4.97 7.76
C ASP A 406 18.57 -6.32 8.26
N ALA A 407 19.15 -7.08 7.33
CA ALA A 407 19.89 -8.30 7.61
C ALA A 407 21.08 -8.44 6.67
N GLN A 408 21.99 -9.37 6.97
CA GLN A 408 23.03 -9.79 6.02
C GLN A 408 22.87 -11.29 5.77
N PRO A 409 22.93 -11.75 4.51
CA PRO A 409 23.00 -13.17 4.19
C PRO A 409 24.14 -13.88 4.92
N LYS A 410 24.00 -15.18 5.19
CA LYS A 410 25.06 -16.03 5.76
C LYS A 410 26.02 -16.48 4.66
N GLY A 411 26.63 -15.50 3.99
CA GLY A 411 27.42 -15.73 2.80
C GLY A 411 27.37 -14.48 1.94
N THR A 412 27.05 -14.66 0.67
CA THR A 412 26.76 -13.59 -0.27
C THR A 412 25.26 -13.52 -0.58
N TYR A 413 24.59 -14.68 -0.67
CA TYR A 413 23.19 -14.74 -1.10
C TYR A 413 22.29 -15.40 -0.07
N ALA A 414 21.04 -14.97 -0.02
CA ALA A 414 19.96 -15.66 0.69
C ALA A 414 18.71 -15.68 -0.21
N TRP A 415 17.80 -16.61 0.07
CA TRP A 415 16.47 -16.58 -0.52
C TRP A 415 15.62 -15.59 0.27
N TRP A 416 15.03 -14.62 -0.42
CA TRP A 416 14.10 -13.65 0.15
C TRP A 416 12.70 -13.89 -0.41
N SER A 417 11.69 -13.84 0.44
CA SER A 417 10.29 -14.09 0.06
C SER A 417 9.72 -13.07 -0.91
N ASN A 418 10.43 -11.95 -1.11
CA ASN A 418 9.87 -10.71 -1.64
C ASN A 418 8.81 -10.13 -0.66
N ARG A 419 8.30 -8.94 -0.96
CA ARG A 419 7.23 -8.29 -0.19
C ARG A 419 6.12 -7.81 -1.11
N GLY A 420 4.89 -7.89 -0.65
CA GLY A 420 3.69 -7.48 -1.38
C GLY A 420 2.44 -7.80 -0.58
N ASP A 421 1.38 -7.05 -0.85
CA ASP A 421 0.04 -7.30 -0.29
C ASP A 421 -0.66 -8.41 -1.08
N ASP A 422 -1.61 -9.11 -0.46
CA ASP A 422 -2.43 -10.20 -1.00
C ASP A 422 -1.65 -11.19 -1.89
N SER A 423 -0.54 -11.71 -1.37
CA SER A 423 0.45 -12.49 -2.13
C SER A 423 0.66 -13.92 -1.58
N ASP A 424 1.07 -14.86 -2.46
CA ASP A 424 1.39 -16.27 -2.14
C ASP A 424 2.73 -16.69 -2.79
N ALA A 425 3.84 -16.35 -2.12
CA ALA A 425 5.18 -16.64 -2.61
C ALA A 425 5.64 -18.06 -2.22
N THR A 426 6.04 -18.87 -3.20
CA THR A 426 6.46 -20.28 -2.97
C THR A 426 7.88 -20.58 -3.44
N LEU A 427 8.60 -21.42 -2.68
CA LEU A 427 9.92 -21.95 -3.00
C LEU A 427 9.88 -23.48 -2.86
N THR A 428 9.80 -24.20 -3.98
CA THR A 428 9.49 -25.64 -4.00
C THR A 428 10.65 -26.49 -4.56
N ARG A 429 10.87 -27.68 -3.99
CA ARG A 429 11.84 -28.66 -4.50
C ARG A 429 11.45 -30.10 -4.19
N ALA A 430 11.76 -31.01 -5.12
CA ALA A 430 11.61 -32.45 -4.92
C ALA A 430 12.80 -33.09 -4.20
N PHE A 431 12.52 -34.02 -3.28
CA PHE A 431 13.53 -34.82 -2.58
C PHE A 431 13.19 -36.31 -2.61
N ASP A 432 14.20 -37.15 -2.87
CA ASP A 432 14.08 -38.60 -2.79
C ASP A 432 14.52 -39.11 -1.42
N LEU A 433 13.54 -39.54 -0.61
CA LEU A 433 13.77 -40.08 0.74
C LEU A 433 13.55 -41.60 0.80
N ARG A 434 13.47 -42.29 -0.35
CA ARG A 434 13.10 -43.72 -0.42
C ARG A 434 14.03 -44.65 0.35
N ASP A 435 15.32 -44.34 0.35
CA ASP A 435 16.36 -45.17 0.96
C ASP A 435 16.70 -44.77 2.40
N LEU A 436 15.93 -43.83 2.98
CA LEU A 436 16.16 -43.29 4.32
C LEU A 436 15.18 -43.89 5.34
N THR A 437 15.57 -43.87 6.61
CA THR A 437 14.70 -44.23 7.75
C THR A 437 14.47 -43.07 8.71
N THR A 438 15.23 -41.99 8.55
CA THR A 438 15.17 -40.72 9.26
C THR A 438 15.54 -39.64 8.26
N ALA A 439 14.91 -38.47 8.35
CA ALA A 439 15.27 -37.31 7.56
C ALA A 439 14.94 -36.05 8.36
N THR A 440 15.81 -35.03 8.28
CA THR A 440 15.60 -33.77 8.98
C THR A 440 15.95 -32.61 8.07
N LEU A 441 15.05 -31.64 7.97
CA LEU A 441 15.32 -30.36 7.33
C LEU A 441 15.90 -29.40 8.38
N THR A 442 16.98 -28.72 8.02
CA THR A 442 17.55 -27.61 8.81
C THR A 442 17.77 -26.41 7.90
N PHE A 443 17.59 -25.21 8.42
CA PHE A 443 17.84 -23.96 7.71
C PHE A 443 18.00 -22.82 8.72
N SER A 444 18.50 -21.68 8.27
CA SER A 444 18.47 -20.43 9.00
C SER A 444 17.36 -19.53 8.45
N ALA A 445 16.67 -18.85 9.35
CA ALA A 445 15.59 -17.94 9.03
C ALA A 445 15.82 -16.58 9.68
N TRP A 446 15.56 -15.51 8.95
CA TRP A 446 15.35 -14.16 9.49
C TRP A 446 14.00 -13.70 8.94
N TYR A 447 13.18 -13.09 9.77
CA TYR A 447 11.88 -12.58 9.32
C TYR A 447 11.41 -11.42 10.17
N ASP A 448 10.71 -10.50 9.51
CA ASP A 448 9.88 -9.45 10.08
C ASP A 448 8.66 -9.31 9.17
N ILE A 449 7.56 -9.94 9.60
CA ILE A 449 6.28 -10.07 8.89
C ILE A 449 5.15 -9.63 9.82
N GLU A 450 3.98 -9.29 9.28
CA GLU A 450 2.90 -8.76 10.12
C GLU A 450 2.43 -9.81 11.16
N GLU A 451 2.37 -9.42 12.44
CA GLU A 451 2.10 -10.36 13.53
C GLU A 451 0.61 -10.70 13.58
N GLY A 452 0.29 -11.99 13.41
CA GLY A 452 -1.07 -12.51 13.49
C GLY A 452 -1.83 -12.49 12.16
N TRP A 453 -1.34 -11.77 11.15
CA TRP A 453 -1.98 -11.56 9.84
C TRP A 453 -1.25 -12.29 8.71
N ASP A 454 0.07 -12.08 8.63
CA ASP A 454 0.98 -12.73 7.69
C ASP A 454 1.56 -14.02 8.27
N TYR A 455 1.69 -15.04 7.41
CA TYR A 455 2.28 -16.32 7.81
C TYR A 455 3.22 -16.91 6.77
N ALA A 456 4.36 -17.41 7.26
CA ALA A 456 5.20 -18.32 6.50
C ALA A 456 5.05 -19.77 6.99
N TYR A 457 5.17 -20.72 6.06
CA TYR A 457 5.00 -22.14 6.30
C TYR A 457 6.14 -22.95 5.68
N VAL A 458 6.36 -24.14 6.25
CA VAL A 458 7.10 -25.21 5.61
C VAL A 458 6.17 -26.39 5.45
N GLU A 459 6.11 -26.95 4.25
CA GLU A 459 5.11 -27.93 3.91
C GLU A 459 5.63 -29.05 3.01
N VAL A 460 4.98 -30.21 3.12
CA VAL A 460 5.33 -31.40 2.35
C VAL A 460 4.13 -31.92 1.58
N SER A 461 4.35 -32.23 0.29
CA SER A 461 3.39 -32.96 -0.54
C SER A 461 3.93 -34.32 -0.94
N THR A 462 3.06 -35.33 -0.89
CA THR A 462 3.34 -36.72 -1.28
C THR A 462 2.51 -37.16 -2.47
N ASP A 463 1.72 -36.26 -3.06
CA ASP A 463 0.78 -36.54 -4.15
C ASP A 463 1.01 -35.63 -5.37
N GLY A 464 2.22 -35.08 -5.49
CA GLY A 464 2.63 -34.25 -6.62
C GLY A 464 2.14 -32.80 -6.54
N GLY A 465 1.91 -32.29 -5.33
CA GLY A 465 1.52 -30.91 -5.07
C GLY A 465 0.01 -30.67 -5.05
N ALA A 466 -0.80 -31.73 -5.05
CA ALA A 466 -2.26 -31.60 -5.00
C ALA A 466 -2.74 -31.29 -3.57
N ARG A 467 -2.08 -31.85 -2.56
CA ARG A 467 -2.29 -31.54 -1.14
C ARG A 467 -0.95 -31.33 -0.45
N TRP A 468 -0.96 -30.46 0.55
CA TRP A 468 0.22 -30.10 1.31
C TRP A 468 -0.06 -30.23 2.80
N GLN A 469 0.93 -30.76 3.52
CA GLN A 469 0.90 -30.87 4.96
C GLN A 469 1.87 -29.85 5.56
N ILE A 470 1.34 -28.86 6.27
CA ILE A 470 2.12 -27.89 7.05
C ILE A 470 2.81 -28.62 8.20
N LEU A 471 4.10 -28.34 8.41
CA LEU A 471 4.91 -28.95 9.46
C LEU A 471 5.32 -27.92 10.51
N PRO A 472 5.29 -28.29 11.81
CA PRO A 472 5.80 -27.42 12.86
C PRO A 472 7.34 -27.33 12.79
N ALA A 473 7.85 -26.15 13.15
CA ALA A 473 9.26 -25.93 13.38
C ALA A 473 9.48 -25.38 14.80
N ARG A 474 10.69 -24.91 15.09
CA ARG A 474 11.06 -24.48 16.45
C ARG A 474 10.39 -23.18 16.85
N TYR A 475 10.23 -22.23 15.92
CA TYR A 475 9.67 -20.90 16.19
C TYR A 475 8.30 -20.66 15.56
N THR A 476 7.62 -21.70 15.08
CA THR A 476 6.23 -21.61 14.61
C THR A 476 5.23 -21.56 15.78
N THR A 477 4.10 -20.87 15.59
CA THR A 477 2.97 -20.78 16.54
C THR A 477 1.68 -21.31 15.91
N ASP A 478 0.71 -21.70 16.73
CA ASP A 478 -0.68 -22.04 16.32
C ASP A 478 -1.68 -20.91 16.60
N GLU A 479 -1.20 -19.73 17.00
CA GLU A 479 -2.00 -18.53 17.15
C GLU A 479 -2.58 -18.11 15.80
N ASN A 480 -3.89 -17.83 15.79
CA ASN A 480 -4.63 -17.39 14.61
C ASN A 480 -5.77 -16.46 15.05
N PRO A 481 -5.45 -15.23 15.51
CA PRO A 481 -6.44 -14.34 16.13
C PRO A 481 -7.52 -13.89 15.14
N VAL A 482 -7.16 -13.69 13.87
CA VAL A 482 -8.02 -13.12 12.81
C VAL A 482 -8.54 -14.16 11.82
N GLY A 483 -8.04 -15.39 11.86
CA GLY A 483 -8.47 -16.47 10.96
C GLY A 483 -7.60 -16.67 9.71
N ASN A 484 -6.54 -15.87 9.52
CA ASN A 484 -5.67 -15.91 8.33
C ASN A 484 -4.73 -17.14 8.29
N ALA A 485 -4.44 -17.78 9.43
CA ALA A 485 -3.53 -18.92 9.46
C ALA A 485 -4.19 -20.23 8.95
N PHE A 486 -3.50 -20.97 8.10
CA PHE A 486 -3.91 -22.30 7.63
C PHE A 486 -3.36 -23.45 8.49
N GLY A 487 -2.45 -23.16 9.41
CA GLY A 487 -1.80 -24.11 10.28
C GLY A 487 -0.73 -23.45 11.15
N VAL A 488 0.18 -24.25 11.71
CA VAL A 488 1.33 -23.73 12.45
C VAL A 488 2.27 -22.97 11.52
N GLY A 489 2.60 -21.73 11.84
CA GLY A 489 3.41 -20.88 10.96
C GLY A 489 4.32 -19.92 11.72
N TRP A 490 5.26 -19.31 11.02
CA TRP A 490 5.98 -18.13 11.51
C TRP A 490 5.14 -16.90 11.25
N THR A 491 5.08 -16.01 12.23
CA THR A 491 4.43 -14.69 12.16
C THR A 491 5.18 -13.73 13.07
N GLY A 492 5.04 -12.41 12.87
CA GLY A 492 5.75 -11.40 13.62
C GLY A 492 7.26 -11.35 13.32
N MET A 493 8.09 -11.23 14.36
CA MET A 493 9.52 -10.95 14.23
C MET A 493 10.40 -12.07 14.80
N SER A 494 11.41 -12.47 14.04
CA SER A 494 12.41 -13.48 14.44
C SER A 494 13.30 -13.05 15.61
N GLY A 495 13.82 -14.02 16.38
CA GLY A 495 14.82 -13.77 17.42
C GLY A 495 14.28 -13.23 18.78
N GLY A 496 13.03 -12.78 18.85
CA GLY A 496 12.35 -12.38 20.10
C GLY A 496 12.95 -11.15 20.80
N GLY A 497 13.71 -10.34 20.06
CA GLY A 497 14.34 -9.10 20.53
C GLY A 497 13.48 -7.87 20.25
N SER A 498 14.12 -6.69 20.20
CA SER A 498 13.50 -5.44 19.70
C SER A 498 13.77 -5.20 18.22
N ALA A 499 14.44 -6.16 17.56
CA ALA A 499 14.79 -6.16 16.14
C ALA A 499 14.93 -7.63 15.71
N PRO A 500 14.66 -7.95 14.44
CA PRO A 500 14.73 -9.31 13.92
C PRO A 500 16.17 -9.83 13.92
N ALA A 501 16.33 -11.13 14.11
CA ALA A 501 17.64 -11.77 14.12
C ALA A 501 17.57 -13.18 13.55
N TRP A 502 18.63 -13.59 12.85
CA TRP A 502 18.76 -14.95 12.34
C TRP A 502 18.58 -16.00 13.45
N VAL A 503 17.65 -16.92 13.22
CA VAL A 503 17.40 -18.10 14.04
C VAL A 503 17.65 -19.37 13.24
N ASP A 504 18.02 -20.45 13.92
CA ASP A 504 18.20 -21.77 13.29
C ASP A 504 16.97 -22.63 13.53
N GLU A 505 16.46 -23.20 12.44
CA GLU A 505 15.25 -23.99 12.37
C GLU A 505 15.52 -25.48 12.12
N GLN A 506 14.60 -26.32 12.59
CA GLN A 506 14.65 -27.76 12.41
C GLN A 506 13.24 -28.34 12.26
N VAL A 507 13.04 -29.15 11.22
CA VAL A 507 11.76 -29.80 10.91
C VAL A 507 11.99 -31.29 10.69
N ASP A 508 11.21 -32.13 11.39
CA ASP A 508 11.29 -33.58 11.24
C ASP A 508 10.56 -34.05 9.98
N LEU A 509 11.28 -34.71 9.08
CA LEU A 509 10.75 -35.28 7.84
C LEU A 509 10.62 -36.81 7.92
N THR A 510 10.89 -37.41 9.08
CA THR A 510 10.99 -38.88 9.22
C THR A 510 9.74 -39.62 8.80
N SER A 511 8.54 -39.04 9.03
CA SER A 511 7.25 -39.61 8.61
C SER A 511 7.10 -39.75 7.10
N PHE A 512 7.91 -39.04 6.31
CA PHE A 512 7.87 -39.04 4.85
C PHE A 512 9.00 -39.83 4.20
N THR A 513 9.83 -40.53 5.00
CA THR A 513 10.85 -41.43 4.47
C THR A 513 10.23 -42.67 3.80
N GLY A 514 10.97 -43.29 2.87
CA GLY A 514 10.46 -44.41 2.08
C GLY A 514 9.72 -44.02 0.79
N GLN A 515 9.66 -42.73 0.47
CA GLN A 515 9.03 -42.18 -0.74
C GLN A 515 9.73 -40.91 -1.25
N GLU A 516 9.33 -40.44 -2.42
CA GLU A 516 9.70 -39.10 -2.92
C GLU A 516 8.69 -38.07 -2.39
N ILE A 517 9.15 -36.86 -2.10
CA ILE A 517 8.33 -35.75 -1.63
C ILE A 517 8.59 -34.48 -2.43
N LEU A 518 7.62 -33.57 -2.43
CA LEU A 518 7.86 -32.15 -2.63
C LEU A 518 7.97 -31.48 -1.26
N LEU A 519 8.95 -30.62 -1.08
CA LEU A 519 9.12 -29.74 0.06
C LEU A 519 8.94 -28.29 -0.44
N ARG A 520 8.22 -27.46 0.31
CA ARG A 520 8.01 -26.06 -0.03
C ARG A 520 8.14 -25.16 1.20
N PHE A 521 8.71 -23.97 0.98
CA PHE A 521 8.52 -22.81 1.83
C PHE A 521 7.49 -21.89 1.17
N GLU A 522 6.46 -21.49 1.90
CA GLU A 522 5.33 -20.67 1.39
C GLU A 522 5.19 -19.45 2.31
N TYR A 523 5.08 -18.25 1.75
CA TYR A 523 4.81 -17.01 2.47
C TYR A 523 3.52 -16.40 1.93
N VAL A 524 2.53 -16.30 2.80
CA VAL A 524 1.19 -15.82 2.48
C VAL A 524 0.96 -14.53 3.25
N THR A 525 0.67 -13.46 2.52
CA THR A 525 0.32 -12.15 3.09
C THR A 525 -1.17 -11.89 3.03
N ASP A 526 -1.68 -11.02 3.90
CA ASP A 526 -3.07 -10.57 3.83
C ASP A 526 -3.24 -9.29 3.00
N ASP A 527 -4.39 -8.62 3.14
CA ASP A 527 -4.86 -7.64 2.16
C ASP A 527 -4.06 -6.33 2.15
N ALA A 528 -3.33 -6.03 3.23
CA ALA A 528 -2.60 -4.78 3.39
C ALA A 528 -1.44 -4.94 4.38
N VAL A 529 -0.60 -3.90 4.50
CA VAL A 529 0.50 -3.86 5.48
C VAL A 529 1.50 -5.01 5.31
N ASN A 530 2.24 -5.01 4.21
CA ASN A 530 3.43 -5.88 4.14
C ASN A 530 4.66 -5.28 4.87
N LYS A 531 5.33 -6.12 5.66
CA LYS A 531 6.62 -5.83 6.31
C LYS A 531 7.81 -6.31 5.43
N PRO A 532 9.08 -6.15 5.86
CA PRO A 532 10.25 -6.51 5.04
C PRO A 532 10.31 -7.97 4.54
N GLY A 533 9.58 -8.89 5.17
CA GLY A 533 9.38 -10.25 4.66
C GLY A 533 10.24 -11.31 5.37
N PHE A 534 10.56 -12.38 4.64
CA PHE A 534 11.23 -13.58 5.15
C PHE A 534 12.51 -13.89 4.36
N LEU A 535 13.60 -14.20 5.06
CA LEU A 535 14.86 -14.70 4.51
C LEU A 535 15.11 -16.15 4.93
N LEU A 536 15.54 -16.96 3.97
CA LEU A 536 16.00 -18.35 4.15
C LEU A 536 17.46 -18.48 3.71
N ASP A 537 18.24 -19.19 4.51
CA ASP A 537 19.65 -19.49 4.21
C ASP A 537 20.07 -20.84 4.80
N ASP A 538 21.23 -21.36 4.41
CA ASP A 538 21.84 -22.59 4.92
C ASP A 538 20.86 -23.81 4.91
N ILE A 539 20.03 -23.94 3.87
CA ILE A 539 19.02 -25.00 3.77
C ILE A 539 19.70 -26.35 3.54
N ALA A 540 19.40 -27.35 4.38
CA ALA A 540 20.02 -28.67 4.29
C ALA A 540 19.08 -29.81 4.68
N ILE A 541 19.28 -30.96 4.02
CA ILE A 541 18.77 -32.27 4.46
C ILE A 541 20.00 -33.18 4.54
N PRO A 542 20.61 -33.33 5.73
CA PRO A 542 21.92 -33.98 5.86
C PRO A 542 21.92 -35.47 5.50
N GLU A 543 20.84 -36.21 5.73
CA GLU A 543 20.77 -37.65 5.50
C GLU A 543 20.96 -38.07 4.02
N PRO A 544 20.33 -37.41 3.03
CA PRO A 544 20.68 -37.58 1.62
C PRO A 544 21.90 -36.76 1.18
N GLY A 545 22.51 -35.97 2.08
CA GLY A 545 23.69 -35.14 1.79
C GLY A 545 23.39 -33.87 1.00
N TYR A 546 22.19 -33.30 1.14
CA TYR A 546 21.80 -32.05 0.51
C TYR A 546 22.15 -30.83 1.37
N SER A 547 22.68 -29.78 0.75
CA SER A 547 22.92 -28.47 1.34
C SER A 547 22.92 -27.39 0.25
N ASP A 548 22.28 -26.27 0.54
CA ASP A 548 22.15 -25.11 -0.33
C ASP A 548 22.15 -23.81 0.51
N GLY A 549 23.14 -22.96 0.29
CA GLY A 549 23.21 -21.61 0.84
C GLY A 549 23.12 -20.53 -0.24
N GLY A 550 22.54 -20.84 -1.42
CA GLY A 550 22.36 -19.85 -2.50
C GLY A 550 23.61 -19.50 -3.31
N GLU A 551 24.82 -19.78 -2.80
CA GLU A 551 26.10 -19.39 -3.43
C GLU A 551 26.38 -20.03 -4.81
N ALA A 552 25.68 -21.11 -5.17
CA ALA A 552 25.86 -21.83 -6.43
C ALA A 552 24.66 -21.66 -7.39
N GLY A 553 23.81 -20.65 -7.17
CA GLY A 553 22.54 -20.44 -7.87
C GLY A 553 21.38 -21.05 -7.09
N SER A 554 20.29 -21.40 -7.79
CA SER A 554 19.01 -21.73 -7.13
C SER A 554 19.00 -23.01 -6.28
N GLY A 555 20.11 -23.74 -6.18
CA GLY A 555 20.16 -25.05 -5.51
C GLY A 555 19.28 -26.11 -6.18
N GLY A 556 18.54 -25.77 -7.25
CA GLY A 556 17.43 -26.50 -7.88
C GLY A 556 16.09 -26.37 -7.13
N TRP A 557 15.91 -25.30 -6.38
CA TRP A 557 14.60 -24.78 -5.99
C TRP A 557 13.92 -24.10 -7.18
N GLU A 558 12.60 -24.25 -7.24
CA GLU A 558 11.70 -23.56 -8.16
C GLU A 558 11.00 -22.46 -7.36
N ALA A 559 11.26 -21.21 -7.74
CA ALA A 559 10.73 -20.04 -7.06
C ALA A 559 9.56 -19.42 -7.84
N ALA A 560 8.52 -19.02 -7.11
CA ALA A 560 7.49 -18.09 -7.53
C ALA A 560 7.37 -17.02 -6.43
N GLY A 561 7.58 -15.75 -6.76
CA GLY A 561 7.72 -14.66 -5.77
C GLY A 561 9.09 -14.60 -5.08
N TRP A 562 9.65 -15.73 -4.64
CA TRP A 562 10.95 -15.78 -3.97
C TRP A 562 12.11 -15.35 -4.87
N VAL A 563 13.06 -14.60 -4.31
CA VAL A 563 14.22 -14.04 -5.00
C VAL A 563 15.50 -14.47 -4.31
N LEU A 564 16.43 -15.06 -5.07
CA LEU A 564 17.80 -15.28 -4.61
C LEU A 564 18.57 -13.97 -4.74
N THR A 565 18.99 -13.39 -3.62
CA THR A 565 19.41 -11.98 -3.54
C THR A 565 20.66 -11.81 -2.70
N ASP A 566 21.50 -10.83 -3.04
CA ASP A 566 22.63 -10.38 -2.21
C ASP A 566 22.22 -9.33 -1.16
N ASN A 567 20.92 -9.02 -1.09
CA ASN A 567 20.31 -8.01 -0.23
C ASN A 567 20.83 -6.58 -0.50
N LEU A 568 21.35 -6.26 -1.70
CA LEU A 568 21.86 -4.93 -2.01
C LEU A 568 21.17 -4.32 -3.23
N LEU A 569 20.55 -3.15 -3.02
CA LEU A 569 20.03 -2.29 -4.07
C LEU A 569 20.96 -1.09 -4.28
N GLN A 570 21.02 -0.59 -5.52
CA GLN A 570 21.69 0.68 -5.81
C GLN A 570 20.86 1.83 -5.23
N GLN A 571 21.44 2.63 -4.34
CA GLN A 571 20.75 3.79 -3.79
C GLN A 571 20.61 4.87 -4.86
N ARG A 572 19.37 5.33 -5.09
CA ARG A 572 19.02 6.45 -5.96
C ARG A 572 18.69 7.70 -5.13
N TRP A 573 19.07 8.86 -5.65
CA TRP A 573 18.92 10.15 -4.97
C TRP A 573 18.28 11.20 -5.87
N LEU A 574 17.32 11.92 -5.31
CA LEU A 574 16.75 13.13 -5.89
C LEU A 574 17.11 14.31 -4.98
N VAL A 575 17.93 15.23 -5.49
CA VAL A 575 18.29 16.45 -4.79
C VAL A 575 17.96 17.63 -5.67
N GLN A 576 17.06 18.49 -5.20
CA GLN A 576 16.51 19.62 -5.96
C GLN A 576 16.72 20.92 -5.21
N LEU A 577 17.00 22.01 -5.93
CA LEU A 577 17.12 23.34 -5.38
C LEU A 577 16.08 24.26 -6.02
N LEU A 578 15.06 24.59 -5.25
CA LEU A 578 14.01 25.55 -5.57
C LEU A 578 14.46 26.95 -5.15
N GLY A 579 14.37 27.92 -6.05
CA GLY A 579 14.59 29.33 -5.78
C GLY A 579 13.35 30.15 -6.15
N VAL A 580 12.75 30.82 -5.16
CA VAL A 580 11.52 31.60 -5.32
C VAL A 580 11.85 33.08 -5.13
N GLY A 581 11.88 33.81 -6.25
CA GLY A 581 12.00 35.27 -6.30
C GLY A 581 10.64 35.94 -6.55
N ARG A 582 10.63 37.28 -6.60
CA ARG A 582 9.40 38.06 -6.82
C ARG A 582 8.75 37.80 -8.19
N ASN A 583 9.57 37.62 -9.23
CA ASN A 583 9.16 37.36 -10.62
C ASN A 583 10.02 36.26 -11.27
N GLN A 584 10.67 35.42 -10.46
CA GLN A 584 11.61 34.41 -10.93
C GLN A 584 11.40 33.14 -10.12
N LEU A 585 11.29 32.01 -10.80
CA LEU A 585 11.29 30.68 -10.20
C LEU A 585 12.40 29.88 -10.88
N THR A 586 13.29 29.31 -10.08
CA THR A 586 14.36 28.45 -10.59
C THR A 586 14.26 27.11 -9.91
N LEU A 587 14.26 26.03 -10.68
CA LEU A 587 14.37 24.68 -10.17
C LEU A 587 15.61 24.04 -10.79
N GLN A 588 16.55 23.63 -9.94
CA GLN A 588 17.73 22.89 -10.38
C GLN A 588 17.69 21.49 -9.80
N ARG A 589 17.98 20.47 -10.60
CA ARG A 589 18.14 19.10 -10.14
C ARG A 589 19.63 18.75 -10.13
N MET A 590 20.11 18.28 -8.99
CA MET A 590 21.49 17.83 -8.83
C MET A 590 21.65 16.49 -9.53
N THR A 591 22.69 16.37 -10.35
CA THR A 591 23.17 15.04 -10.77
C THR A 591 23.98 14.46 -9.63
N VAL A 592 23.48 13.39 -9.02
CA VAL A 592 24.21 12.60 -8.02
C VAL A 592 24.87 11.42 -8.75
N GLY A 593 26.19 11.31 -8.66
CA GLY A 593 26.96 10.23 -9.28
C GLY A 593 26.76 8.90 -8.56
N ALA A 594 27.20 7.82 -9.21
CA ALA A 594 27.19 6.47 -8.62
C ALA A 594 28.05 6.35 -7.33
N ASP A 595 28.98 7.30 -7.10
CA ASP A 595 29.74 7.40 -5.84
C ASP A 595 28.95 8.13 -4.72
N GLY A 596 27.68 8.44 -4.97
CA GLY A 596 26.79 9.16 -4.07
C GLY A 596 27.04 10.67 -4.02
N ARG A 597 27.94 11.21 -4.85
CA ARG A 597 28.32 12.64 -4.78
C ARG A 597 27.58 13.49 -5.78
N GLY A 598 27.16 14.66 -5.33
CA GLY A 598 26.58 15.69 -6.18
C GLY A 598 27.01 17.09 -5.78
N ARG A 599 26.87 18.02 -6.72
CA ARG A 599 27.17 19.44 -6.48
C ARG A 599 26.20 20.34 -7.24
N LEU A 600 25.69 21.37 -6.56
CA LEU A 600 24.91 22.46 -7.15
C LEU A 600 25.50 23.81 -6.75
N THR A 601 25.16 24.84 -7.54
CA THR A 601 25.47 26.23 -7.22
C THR A 601 24.20 27.07 -7.25
N LEU A 602 24.08 27.98 -6.29
CA LEU A 602 23.04 28.99 -6.25
C LEU A 602 23.69 30.36 -6.42
N ASP A 603 23.34 31.08 -7.48
CA ASP A 603 23.78 32.45 -7.65
C ASP A 603 22.72 33.40 -7.06
N GLY A 604 23.17 34.44 -6.34
CA GLY A 604 22.28 35.53 -5.92
C GLY A 604 21.19 35.14 -4.92
N LEU A 605 21.52 34.45 -3.82
CA LEU A 605 20.55 34.11 -2.77
C LEU A 605 19.76 35.34 -2.24
N GLY A 606 20.40 36.51 -2.23
CA GLY A 606 19.77 37.76 -1.79
C GLY A 606 18.74 38.34 -2.75
N ASP A 607 18.69 37.85 -3.99
CA ASP A 607 17.68 38.23 -5.00
C ASP A 607 16.43 37.35 -4.91
N LEU A 608 16.50 36.25 -4.16
CA LEU A 608 15.39 35.35 -3.89
C LEU A 608 14.69 35.75 -2.59
N ASN A 609 13.37 35.58 -2.54
CA ASN A 609 12.63 35.65 -1.29
C ASN A 609 12.92 34.40 -0.44
N GLU A 610 13.12 33.27 -1.12
CA GLU A 610 13.36 31.97 -0.51
C GLU A 610 14.15 31.06 -1.46
N ALA A 611 15.01 30.22 -0.88
CA ALA A 611 15.59 29.07 -1.56
C ALA A 611 15.45 27.83 -0.67
N VAL A 612 15.15 26.68 -1.28
CA VAL A 612 14.88 25.43 -0.56
C VAL A 612 15.59 24.30 -1.28
N LEU A 613 16.43 23.58 -0.54
CA LEU A 613 17.00 22.32 -0.96
C LEU A 613 16.05 21.21 -0.52
N VAL A 614 15.57 20.41 -1.46
CA VAL A 614 14.67 19.27 -1.25
C VAL A 614 15.45 18.00 -1.54
N ILE A 615 15.47 17.07 -0.59
CA ILE A 615 16.27 15.83 -0.64
C ILE A 615 15.32 14.65 -0.48
N SER A 616 15.37 13.70 -1.41
CA SER A 616 14.61 12.46 -1.37
C SER A 616 15.47 11.28 -1.79
N ALA A 617 15.20 10.12 -1.22
CA ALA A 617 15.71 8.84 -1.68
C ALA A 617 14.67 8.18 -2.62
N LEU A 618 15.11 7.46 -3.66
CA LEU A 618 14.21 6.93 -4.71
C LEU A 618 14.44 5.44 -5.02
N THR A 619 14.93 4.66 -4.06
CA THR A 619 15.17 3.24 -4.29
C THR A 619 13.87 2.49 -4.04
N PRO A 620 13.27 1.84 -5.06
CA PRO A 620 12.01 1.12 -4.90
C PRO A 620 12.21 -0.15 -4.06
N VAL A 621 11.08 -0.78 -3.69
CA VAL A 621 10.98 -2.06 -2.98
C VAL A 621 11.43 -2.02 -1.52
N THR A 622 12.48 -1.29 -1.16
CA THR A 622 12.97 -1.21 0.23
C THR A 622 12.22 -0.17 1.07
N THR A 623 12.09 -0.45 2.37
CA THR A 623 11.63 0.48 3.41
C THR A 623 12.79 1.00 4.26
N GLU A 624 14.04 0.57 3.97
CA GLU A 624 15.21 1.02 4.69
C GLU A 624 15.53 2.50 4.37
N PRO A 625 15.70 3.36 5.39
CA PRO A 625 15.99 4.77 5.17
C PRO A 625 17.38 4.97 4.58
N ALA A 626 17.58 6.10 3.90
CA ALA A 626 18.82 6.43 3.25
C ALA A 626 19.62 7.52 3.94
N ALA A 627 20.86 7.22 4.31
CA ALA A 627 21.75 8.17 4.94
C ALA A 627 22.42 9.13 3.93
N TYR A 628 22.52 10.40 4.31
CA TYR A 628 23.22 11.41 3.52
C TYR A 628 23.88 12.50 4.38
N ASP A 629 24.83 13.18 3.77
CA ASP A 629 25.49 14.39 4.26
C ASP A 629 25.39 15.51 3.22
N TYR A 630 25.29 16.76 3.66
CA TYR A 630 25.53 17.91 2.79
C TYR A 630 26.37 18.99 3.45
N THR A 631 27.03 19.79 2.63
CA THR A 631 27.77 20.99 3.04
C THR A 631 27.43 22.15 2.12
N ILE A 632 27.08 23.29 2.71
CA ILE A 632 26.70 24.52 2.03
C ILE A 632 27.72 25.59 2.36
N THR A 633 28.40 26.11 1.36
CA THR A 633 29.48 27.12 1.51
C THR A 633 29.16 28.37 0.71
N ALA A 634 29.52 29.54 1.26
CA ALA A 634 29.50 30.77 0.48
C ALA A 634 30.64 30.74 -0.55
N ARG A 635 30.34 31.13 -1.79
CA ARG A 635 31.29 31.18 -2.91
C ARG A 635 31.97 32.54 -3.04
#